data_AF-A0A8H3IE44-F1
#
_entry.id   AF-A0A8H3IE44-F1
#
_cell.length_a   1.000
_cell.length_b   1.000
_cell.length_c   1.000
_cell.angle_alpha   90.00
_cell.angle_beta   90.00
_cell.angle_gamma   90.00
#
_symmetry.space_group_name_H-M   'P 1'
#
loop_
_entity.id
_entity.type
_entity.pdbx_description
1 polymer ?
#
loop_
_entity_poly.entity_id
_entity_poly.type
_entity_poly.pdbx_seq_one_letter_code
_entity_poly.pdbx_strand_id
1 'polypeptide(L)'
;MSVLGVHLSPEHGFSKTSQPSITLLKGLGVEGDCHLGKTTQHLWRLKDHASEPNLRQVHLIQSELFDEPDFHGEDGVRIQPGQMGENVTTTGIDLLALSCGTKLRFVDKRHTQAAYDNRNLRVLHQYSFVFFKYLAISLLQEAVFMSMGYRASWYRILLAISGSMNESLFVYMVGFWPIVVFGALLVSLGIDSSLHSIVLGTMACLNLVLLSFLLYTRKNHLGEHAVIIVTGLRHPCKKVEKFRPGLQEKCVARGGEKNMILKRKAGVMAVITRGGTVKPDMTIIVEPTFWFKELPVLR
;
A
#
# COMPACT_ATOMS: atom_id res chain seq x y z
N MET A 1 -5.34 14.36 -1.67
CA MET A 1 -5.99 13.64 -0.56
C MET A 1 -5.11 13.65 0.68
N SER A 2 -5.70 13.95 1.82
CA SER A 2 -5.00 14.08 3.09
C SER A 2 -5.89 13.70 4.27
N VAL A 3 -5.27 13.60 5.44
CA VAL A 3 -5.95 13.44 6.72
C VAL A 3 -6.39 14.82 7.19
N LEU A 4 -7.69 15.01 7.40
CA LEU A 4 -8.26 16.22 7.99
C LEU A 4 -8.14 16.18 9.52
N GLY A 5 -8.42 15.03 10.12
CA GLY A 5 -8.39 14.86 11.58
C GLY A 5 -8.28 13.39 11.98
N VAL A 6 -7.83 13.16 13.21
CA VAL A 6 -7.74 11.83 13.80
C VAL A 6 -8.38 11.80 15.18
N HIS A 7 -9.02 10.69 15.51
CA HIS A 7 -9.92 10.60 16.65
C HIS A 7 -9.84 9.22 17.30
N LEU A 8 -10.03 9.17 18.62
CA LEU A 8 -10.18 7.92 19.36
C LEU A 8 -11.19 8.10 20.49
N SER A 9 -11.69 6.99 21.02
CA SER A 9 -12.42 6.99 22.29
C SER A 9 -12.09 5.73 23.09
N PRO A 10 -11.67 5.85 24.35
CA PRO A 10 -11.45 4.68 25.22
C PRO A 10 -12.76 4.02 25.65
N GLU A 11 -13.90 4.70 25.45
CA GLU A 11 -15.23 4.23 25.86
C GLU A 11 -16.06 3.79 24.65
N HIS A 12 -17.04 2.92 24.89
CA HIS A 12 -17.97 2.39 23.86
C HIS A 12 -19.04 3.42 23.40
N GLY A 13 -18.70 4.70 23.40
CA GLY A 13 -19.51 5.80 22.86
C GLY A 13 -19.72 5.71 21.34
N PHE A 14 -20.51 6.64 20.80
CA PHE A 14 -20.67 6.78 19.34
C PHE A 14 -19.58 7.68 18.75
N SER A 15 -19.50 8.92 19.24
CA SER A 15 -18.50 9.91 18.83
C SER A 15 -17.12 9.61 19.43
N LYS A 16 -16.09 10.12 18.76
CA LYS A 16 -14.70 10.06 19.19
C LYS A 16 -14.15 11.48 19.35
N THR A 17 -13.17 11.63 20.22
CA THR A 17 -12.54 12.91 20.51
C THR A 17 -11.33 13.12 19.61
N SER A 18 -11.22 14.32 19.03
CA SER A 18 -10.07 14.74 18.24
C SER A 18 -8.76 14.62 19.02
N GLN A 19 -7.73 14.13 18.33
CA GLN A 19 -6.38 13.97 18.86
C GLN A 19 -5.37 14.68 17.96
N PRO A 20 -4.23 15.14 18.50
CA PRO A 20 -3.13 15.64 17.68
C PRO A 20 -2.49 14.52 16.83
N SER A 21 -2.59 13.27 17.28
CA SER A 21 -2.12 12.09 16.58
C SER A 21 -2.76 10.83 17.14
N ILE A 22 -2.81 9.76 16.34
CA ILE A 22 -3.16 8.41 16.79
C ILE A 22 -2.10 7.40 16.37
N THR A 23 -1.92 6.34 17.16
CA THR A 23 -1.01 5.22 16.84
C THR A 23 -1.81 4.04 16.31
N LEU A 24 -1.49 3.59 15.10
CA LEU A 24 -2.06 2.37 14.52
C LEU A 24 -1.20 1.17 14.91
N LEU A 25 -1.82 0.14 15.47
CA LEU A 25 -1.19 -1.11 15.86
C LEU A 25 -1.58 -2.23 14.91
N LYS A 26 -0.59 -2.82 14.25
CA LYS A 26 -0.78 -3.86 13.22
C LYS A 26 -1.64 -5.00 13.75
N GLY A 27 -2.72 -5.30 13.05
CA GLY A 27 -3.62 -6.42 13.38
C GLY A 27 -4.43 -6.23 14.67
N LEU A 28 -4.37 -5.05 15.31
CA LEU A 28 -5.04 -4.79 16.59
C LEU A 28 -6.06 -3.66 16.48
N GLY A 29 -5.67 -2.51 15.93
CA GLY A 29 -6.51 -1.31 15.94
C GLY A 29 -5.76 -0.05 16.32
N VAL A 30 -6.52 0.96 16.72
CA VAL A 30 -5.99 2.24 17.21
C VAL A 30 -5.66 2.10 18.69
N GLU A 31 -4.43 2.44 19.07
CA GLU A 31 -4.00 2.46 20.47
C GLU A 31 -4.91 3.37 21.32
N GLY A 32 -5.40 2.85 22.45
CA GLY A 32 -6.31 3.58 23.34
C GLY A 32 -7.77 3.66 22.88
N ASP A 33 -8.12 3.08 21.72
CA ASP A 33 -9.52 3.00 21.27
C ASP A 33 -10.23 1.77 21.82
N CYS A 34 -11.51 1.89 22.16
CA CYS A 34 -12.32 0.79 22.69
C CYS A 34 -12.48 -0.39 21.71
N HIS A 35 -12.24 -0.19 20.41
CA HIS A 35 -12.30 -1.26 19.40
C HIS A 35 -10.96 -1.97 19.17
N LEU A 36 -9.93 -1.68 19.98
CA LEU A 36 -8.62 -2.32 19.91
C LEU A 36 -8.71 -3.81 20.28
N GLY A 37 -8.26 -4.69 19.40
CA GLY A 37 -8.16 -6.13 19.68
C GLY A 37 -7.93 -6.99 18.45
N LYS A 38 -7.34 -8.18 18.66
CA LYS A 38 -7.08 -9.17 17.58
C LYS A 38 -8.37 -9.73 16.99
N THR A 39 -9.38 -9.94 17.84
CA THR A 39 -10.68 -10.49 17.45
C THR A 39 -11.75 -9.41 17.47
N THR A 40 -12.92 -9.73 16.91
CA THR A 40 -14.06 -8.80 16.84
C THR A 40 -14.35 -8.15 18.20
N GLN A 41 -14.27 -6.82 18.26
CA GLN A 41 -14.60 -6.04 19.47
C GLN A 41 -16.03 -5.47 19.44
N HIS A 42 -16.82 -5.78 18.41
CA HIS A 42 -18.19 -5.28 18.30
C HIS A 42 -19.11 -6.04 19.27
N LEU A 43 -19.60 -5.35 20.31
CA LEU A 43 -20.41 -5.93 21.40
C LEU A 43 -21.54 -6.87 20.94
N TRP A 44 -22.20 -6.55 19.82
CA TRP A 44 -23.27 -7.40 19.29
C TRP A 44 -22.75 -8.68 18.61
N ARG A 45 -21.57 -8.64 17.98
CA ARG A 45 -20.96 -9.82 17.32
C ARG A 45 -20.22 -10.74 18.27
N LEU A 46 -19.83 -10.27 19.45
CA LEU A 46 -19.12 -11.08 20.45
C LEU A 46 -19.90 -12.33 20.87
N LYS A 47 -21.23 -12.31 20.81
CA LYS A 47 -22.06 -13.45 21.18
C LYS A 47 -21.85 -14.67 20.27
N ASP A 48 -21.71 -14.43 18.96
CA ASP A 48 -21.73 -15.49 17.95
C ASP A 48 -20.38 -15.67 17.25
N HIS A 49 -19.50 -14.66 17.32
CA HIS A 49 -18.29 -14.55 16.49
C HIS A 49 -17.05 -14.08 17.27
N ALA A 50 -16.96 -14.41 18.56
CA ALA A 50 -15.90 -13.95 19.46
C ALA A 50 -14.46 -14.24 18.97
N SER A 51 -14.26 -15.33 18.22
CA SER A 51 -12.97 -15.76 17.71
C SER A 51 -12.62 -15.19 16.33
N GLU A 52 -13.54 -14.50 15.66
CA GLU A 52 -13.29 -13.97 14.32
C GLU A 52 -12.28 -12.81 14.33
N PRO A 53 -11.40 -12.71 13.32
CA PRO A 53 -10.47 -11.61 13.19
C PRO A 53 -11.18 -10.25 13.20
N ASN A 54 -10.56 -9.27 13.86
CA ASN A 54 -11.07 -7.90 13.84
C ASN A 54 -10.85 -7.29 12.45
N LEU A 55 -11.92 -7.20 11.64
CA LEU A 55 -11.90 -6.52 10.35
C LEU A 55 -12.17 -5.00 10.44
N ARG A 56 -12.38 -4.50 11.66
CA ARG A 56 -12.86 -3.14 11.98
C ARG A 56 -11.84 -2.40 12.86
N GLN A 57 -10.57 -2.58 12.56
CA GLN A 57 -9.45 -2.08 13.36
C GLN A 57 -9.36 -0.55 13.32
N VAL A 58 -9.74 0.06 12.20
CA VAL A 58 -9.77 1.51 12.04
C VAL A 58 -10.93 1.93 11.14
N HIS A 59 -11.58 3.02 11.50
CA HIS A 59 -12.73 3.56 10.79
C HIS A 59 -12.37 4.85 10.07
N LEU A 60 -12.80 5.00 8.81
CA LEU A 60 -12.53 6.19 8.01
C LEU A 60 -13.82 6.78 7.44
N ILE A 61 -13.94 8.11 7.47
CA ILE A 61 -15.00 8.87 6.81
C ILE A 61 -14.38 10.04 6.06
N GLN A 62 -14.87 10.31 4.85
CA GLN A 62 -14.48 11.48 4.06
C GLN A 62 -15.30 12.69 4.49
N SER A 63 -14.66 13.83 4.72
CA SER A 63 -15.30 15.04 5.24
C SER A 63 -16.37 15.59 4.31
N GLU A 64 -16.25 15.32 3.01
CA GLU A 64 -17.22 15.71 1.98
C GLU A 64 -18.62 15.16 2.26
N LEU A 65 -18.74 14.03 2.97
CA LEU A 65 -20.06 13.54 3.39
C LEU A 65 -20.73 14.47 4.40
N PHE A 66 -19.97 15.18 5.24
CA PHE A 66 -20.52 16.06 6.26
C PHE A 66 -21.07 17.37 5.69
N ASP A 67 -20.65 17.73 4.48
CA ASP A 67 -21.14 18.89 3.74
C ASP A 67 -22.38 18.57 2.89
N GLU A 68 -22.75 17.29 2.77
CA GLU A 68 -24.00 16.92 2.11
C GLU A 68 -25.19 17.41 2.96
N PRO A 69 -26.23 18.00 2.34
CA PRO A 69 -27.41 18.51 3.06
C PRO A 69 -28.08 17.46 3.96
N ASP A 70 -28.01 16.19 3.55
CA ASP A 70 -28.48 15.04 4.30
C ASP A 70 -27.81 14.92 5.69
N PHE A 71 -26.55 15.35 5.82
CA PHE A 71 -25.77 15.27 7.05
C PHE A 71 -25.87 16.54 7.90
N HIS A 72 -26.67 17.53 7.50
CA HIS A 72 -26.94 18.71 8.31
C HIS A 72 -28.10 18.46 9.29
N GLY A 73 -28.01 19.06 10.49
CA GLY A 73 -29.15 19.10 11.42
C GLY A 73 -30.28 20.00 10.90
N GLU A 74 -31.48 19.86 11.47
CA GLU A 74 -32.61 20.75 11.13
C GLU A 74 -32.30 22.22 11.47
N ASP A 75 -31.43 22.44 12.45
CA ASP A 75 -30.84 23.71 12.87
C ASP A 75 -29.67 24.18 11.99
N GLY A 76 -29.32 23.43 10.93
CA GLY A 76 -28.17 23.68 10.08
C GLY A 76 -26.82 23.30 10.71
N VAL A 77 -26.82 22.68 11.89
CA VAL A 77 -25.57 22.32 12.58
C VAL A 77 -24.88 21.16 11.85
N ARG A 78 -23.67 21.42 11.37
CA ARG A 78 -22.83 20.43 10.67
C ARG A 78 -22.23 19.42 11.63
N ILE A 79 -22.13 18.18 11.16
CA ILE A 79 -21.37 17.13 11.82
C ILE A 79 -19.89 17.50 11.78
N GLN A 80 -19.25 17.49 12.94
CA GLN A 80 -17.82 17.74 13.07
C GLN A 80 -17.03 16.43 12.93
N PRO A 81 -15.77 16.49 12.45
CA PRO A 81 -14.86 15.35 12.46
C PRO A 81 -14.85 14.60 13.80
N GLY A 82 -14.90 13.26 13.74
CA GLY A 82 -14.91 12.35 14.88
C GLY A 82 -16.31 12.05 15.44
N GLN A 83 -17.30 12.89 15.14
CA GLN A 83 -18.65 12.73 15.72
C GLN A 83 -19.38 11.49 15.18
N MET A 84 -19.04 11.02 13.98
CA MET A 84 -19.59 9.80 13.36
C MET A 84 -18.80 8.53 13.74
N GLY A 85 -17.93 8.65 14.75
CA GLY A 85 -17.20 7.55 15.35
C GLY A 85 -16.10 6.99 14.45
N GLU A 86 -15.67 7.74 13.43
CA GLU A 86 -14.48 7.45 12.65
C GLU A 86 -13.21 7.75 13.42
N ASN A 87 -12.15 7.01 13.14
CA ASN A 87 -10.82 7.28 13.70
C ASN A 87 -10.01 8.24 12.82
N VAL A 88 -10.28 8.26 11.52
CA VAL A 88 -9.60 9.13 10.57
C VAL A 88 -10.65 9.81 9.70
N THR A 89 -10.69 11.14 9.76
CA THR A 89 -11.45 11.95 8.82
C THR A 89 -10.52 12.32 7.67
N THR A 90 -10.89 11.99 6.43
CA THR A 90 -10.09 12.26 5.22
C THR A 90 -10.69 13.40 4.42
N THR A 91 -9.89 14.01 3.55
CA THR A 91 -10.37 14.99 2.55
C THR A 91 -9.70 14.76 1.19
N GLY A 92 -10.43 15.06 0.12
CA GLY A 92 -10.01 14.92 -1.27
C GLY A 92 -9.93 13.47 -1.74
N ILE A 93 -10.67 12.55 -1.14
CA ILE A 93 -10.73 11.13 -1.50
C ILE A 93 -12.16 10.59 -1.37
N ASP A 94 -12.65 9.94 -2.42
CA ASP A 94 -13.91 9.18 -2.37
C ASP A 94 -13.62 7.75 -1.87
N LEU A 95 -13.73 7.57 -0.55
CA LEU A 95 -13.56 6.29 0.13
C LEU A 95 -14.61 5.26 -0.28
N LEU A 96 -15.84 5.69 -0.60
CA LEU A 96 -16.94 4.78 -0.93
C LEU A 96 -16.80 4.18 -2.33
N ALA A 97 -16.05 4.84 -3.21
CA ALA A 97 -15.71 4.36 -4.54
C ALA A 97 -14.47 3.44 -4.58
N LEU A 98 -13.77 3.25 -3.45
CA LEU A 98 -12.60 2.39 -3.41
C LEU A 98 -12.96 0.91 -3.55
N SER A 99 -12.06 0.15 -4.16
CA SER A 99 -12.16 -1.31 -4.20
C SER A 99 -11.78 -1.93 -2.85
N CYS A 100 -12.46 -2.99 -2.45
CA CYS A 100 -12.04 -3.84 -1.34
C CYS A 100 -10.62 -4.36 -1.59
N GLY A 101 -9.73 -4.19 -0.60
CA GLY A 101 -8.31 -4.53 -0.73
C GLY A 101 -7.40 -3.35 -1.08
N THR A 102 -7.95 -2.17 -1.40
CA THR A 102 -7.16 -0.96 -1.64
C THR A 102 -6.31 -0.63 -0.43
N LYS A 103 -5.02 -0.35 -0.64
CA LYS A 103 -4.13 0.09 0.44
C LYS A 103 -4.11 1.61 0.52
N LEU A 104 -4.22 2.13 1.74
CA LEU A 104 -4.01 3.54 2.03
C LEU A 104 -2.76 3.69 2.89
N ARG A 105 -1.84 4.51 2.44
CA ARG A 105 -0.58 4.81 3.14
C ARG A 105 -0.57 6.27 3.58
N PHE A 106 -0.27 6.50 4.85
CA PHE A 106 -0.24 7.84 5.45
C PHE A 106 1.20 8.34 5.52
N VAL A 107 1.54 9.33 4.71
CA VAL A 107 2.90 9.87 4.60
C VAL A 107 2.93 11.34 5.05
N ASP A 108 4.00 11.76 5.72
CA ASP A 108 4.18 13.16 6.11
C ASP A 108 4.40 14.02 4.84
N LYS A 109 3.81 15.23 4.80
CA LYS A 109 3.92 16.18 3.68
C LYS A 109 5.37 16.43 3.26
N ARG A 110 6.31 16.39 4.21
CA ARG A 110 7.75 16.55 3.94
C ARG A 110 8.34 15.42 3.08
N HIS A 111 7.77 14.21 3.17
CA HIS A 111 8.22 13.05 2.41
C HIS A 111 7.57 12.94 1.02
N THR A 112 6.44 13.62 0.78
CA THR A 112 5.78 13.61 -0.53
C THR A 112 6.54 14.35 -1.61
N GLN A 113 7.24 15.44 -1.29
CA GLN A 113 8.04 16.18 -2.29
C GLN A 113 9.14 15.28 -2.88
N ALA A 114 9.85 14.53 -2.03
CA ALA A 114 10.91 13.61 -2.43
C ALA A 114 10.41 12.35 -3.18
N ALA A 115 9.11 12.04 -3.12
CA ALA A 115 8.46 10.92 -3.79
C ALA A 115 7.73 11.33 -5.08
N TYR A 116 7.29 12.59 -5.18
CA TYR A 116 6.69 13.14 -6.39
C TYR A 116 7.76 13.42 -7.46
N ASP A 117 8.93 13.93 -7.06
CA ASP A 117 10.07 14.15 -7.96
C ASP A 117 10.62 12.84 -8.59
N ASN A 118 10.39 11.70 -7.93
CA ASN A 118 10.82 10.38 -8.39
C ASN A 118 9.78 9.63 -9.25
N ARG A 119 8.58 10.18 -9.48
CA ARG A 119 7.50 9.53 -10.24
C ARG A 119 7.43 9.93 -11.72
N ASN A 120 8.48 10.52 -12.26
CA ASN A 120 8.56 10.73 -13.71
C ASN A 120 8.96 9.44 -14.43
N LEU A 121 7.95 8.87 -15.09
CA LEU A 121 7.88 7.75 -16.04
C LEU A 121 9.01 7.60 -17.10
N ARG A 122 10.03 8.47 -17.12
CA ARG A 122 11.22 8.30 -17.98
C ARG A 122 12.10 7.12 -17.56
N VAL A 123 12.11 6.82 -16.26
CA VAL A 123 12.88 5.74 -15.65
C VAL A 123 12.46 4.39 -16.25
N LEU A 124 11.19 3.97 -16.13
CA LEU A 124 10.72 2.67 -16.65
C LEU A 124 10.91 2.48 -18.17
N HIS A 125 10.72 3.53 -18.98
CA HIS A 125 10.95 3.46 -20.43
C HIS A 125 12.45 3.38 -20.79
N GLN A 126 13.31 3.97 -19.97
CA GLN A 126 14.77 3.87 -20.12
C GLN A 126 15.27 2.49 -19.66
N TYR A 127 14.68 1.89 -18.61
CA TYR A 127 15.05 0.56 -18.13
C TYR A 127 14.55 -0.58 -19.03
N SER A 128 13.37 -0.47 -19.67
CA SER A 128 12.94 -1.47 -20.66
C SER A 128 13.88 -1.48 -21.87
N PHE A 129 14.29 -0.31 -22.35
CA PHE A 129 15.21 -0.18 -23.47
C PHE A 129 16.62 -0.72 -23.15
N VAL A 130 17.09 -0.49 -21.93
CA VAL A 130 18.37 -1.03 -21.43
C VAL A 130 18.28 -2.55 -21.23
N PHE A 131 17.18 -3.05 -20.65
CA PHE A 131 16.93 -4.48 -20.47
C PHE A 131 16.89 -5.25 -21.79
N PHE A 132 16.17 -4.75 -22.81
CA PHE A 132 16.12 -5.41 -24.13
C PHE A 132 17.48 -5.40 -24.84
N LYS A 133 18.29 -4.36 -24.66
CA LYS A 133 19.68 -4.36 -25.15
C LYS A 133 20.55 -5.40 -24.45
N TYR A 134 20.45 -5.53 -23.12
CA TYR A 134 21.21 -6.54 -22.38
C TYR A 134 20.75 -7.97 -22.65
N LEU A 135 19.45 -8.21 -22.86
CA LEU A 135 18.93 -9.49 -23.30
C LEU A 135 19.47 -9.86 -24.69
N ALA A 136 19.46 -8.90 -25.63
CA ALA A 136 20.02 -9.12 -26.96
C ALA A 136 21.52 -9.42 -26.92
N ILE A 137 22.31 -8.69 -26.13
CA ILE A 137 23.76 -8.93 -25.96
C ILE A 137 24.02 -10.30 -25.33
N SER A 138 23.25 -10.69 -24.31
CA SER A 138 23.41 -11.98 -23.63
C SER A 138 23.07 -13.16 -24.56
N LEU A 139 22.02 -13.04 -25.38
CA LEU A 139 21.67 -14.02 -26.40
C LEU A 139 22.72 -14.09 -27.52
N LEU A 140 23.31 -12.96 -27.90
CA LEU A 140 24.39 -12.92 -28.90
C LEU A 140 25.66 -13.60 -28.35
N GLN A 141 25.99 -13.38 -27.08
CA GLN A 141 27.09 -14.06 -26.40
C GLN A 141 26.84 -15.57 -26.34
N GLU A 142 25.65 -16.04 -25.98
CA GLU A 142 25.31 -17.47 -26.02
C GLU A 142 25.46 -18.05 -27.44
N ALA A 143 25.01 -17.34 -28.48
CA ALA A 143 25.15 -17.80 -29.86
C ALA A 143 26.62 -17.96 -30.28
N VAL A 144 27.51 -17.06 -29.84
CA VAL A 144 28.96 -17.15 -30.06
C VAL A 144 29.58 -18.31 -29.26
N PHE A 145 29.17 -18.51 -28.01
CA PHE A 145 29.63 -19.65 -27.21
C PHE A 145 29.20 -20.99 -27.81
N MET A 146 27.96 -21.08 -28.31
CA MET A 146 27.45 -22.27 -28.98
C MET A 146 28.17 -22.53 -30.31
N SER A 147 28.53 -21.49 -31.08
CA SER A 147 29.30 -21.66 -32.32
C SER A 147 30.76 -22.09 -32.06
N MET A 148 31.30 -21.78 -30.88
CA MET A 148 32.58 -22.28 -30.39
C MET A 148 32.51 -23.67 -29.74
N GLY A 149 31.35 -24.33 -29.73
CA GLY A 149 31.18 -25.72 -29.27
C GLY A 149 30.83 -25.90 -27.79
N TYR A 150 30.61 -24.81 -27.03
CA TYR A 150 30.20 -24.89 -25.63
C TYR A 150 28.69 -25.18 -25.51
N ARG A 151 28.32 -26.27 -24.82
CA ARG A 151 26.94 -26.77 -24.76
C ARG A 151 26.14 -26.37 -23.50
N ALA A 152 26.75 -25.69 -22.53
CA ALA A 152 26.11 -25.41 -21.25
C ALA A 152 25.54 -23.98 -21.19
N SER A 153 24.21 -23.86 -21.07
CA SER A 153 23.54 -22.59 -20.77
C SER A 153 23.55 -22.37 -19.26
N TRP A 154 24.47 -21.52 -18.79
CA TRP A 154 24.63 -21.14 -17.37
C TRP A 154 23.34 -20.61 -16.73
N TYR A 155 22.43 -20.07 -17.55
CA TYR A 155 21.09 -19.63 -17.13
C TYR A 155 20.21 -20.77 -16.59
N ARG A 156 20.36 -22.01 -17.09
CA ARG A 156 19.61 -23.17 -16.58
C ARG A 156 20.05 -23.58 -15.17
N ILE A 157 21.34 -23.39 -14.84
CA ILE A 157 21.88 -23.64 -13.49
C ILE A 157 21.38 -22.55 -12.54
N LEU A 158 21.38 -21.28 -12.96
CA LEU A 158 20.84 -20.16 -12.16
C LEU A 158 19.33 -20.29 -11.91
N LEU A 159 18.55 -20.72 -12.90
CA LEU A 159 17.12 -21.02 -12.75
C LEU A 159 16.84 -22.20 -11.81
N ALA A 160 17.72 -23.20 -11.78
CA ALA A 160 17.58 -24.34 -10.88
C ALA A 160 17.87 -23.96 -9.41
N ILE A 161 18.72 -22.97 -9.17
CA ILE A 161 19.11 -22.52 -7.82
C ILE A 161 18.18 -21.39 -7.31
N SER A 162 17.57 -20.60 -8.21
CA SER A 162 16.74 -19.44 -7.86
C SER A 162 15.47 -19.75 -7.07
N GLY A 163 14.97 -21.00 -7.14
CA GLY A 163 13.77 -21.42 -6.41
C GLY A 163 13.90 -21.44 -4.89
N SER A 164 15.11 -21.26 -4.33
CA SER A 164 15.37 -21.35 -2.89
C SER A 164 16.01 -20.10 -2.26
N MET A 165 16.24 -19.04 -3.03
CA MET A 165 17.06 -17.90 -2.59
C MET A 165 16.23 -16.64 -2.32
N ASN A 166 16.60 -15.88 -1.28
CA ASN A 166 16.09 -14.53 -1.07
C ASN A 166 16.56 -13.59 -2.20
N GLU A 167 15.71 -12.64 -2.61
CA GLU A 167 15.93 -11.74 -3.76
C GLU A 167 17.29 -11.01 -3.72
N SER A 168 17.75 -10.62 -2.53
CA SER A 168 19.04 -9.94 -2.33
C SER A 168 20.25 -10.84 -2.66
N LEU A 169 20.12 -12.14 -2.39
CA LEU A 169 21.16 -13.14 -2.61
C LEU A 169 21.21 -13.56 -4.09
N PHE A 170 20.04 -13.59 -4.75
CA PHE A 170 19.92 -13.83 -6.19
C PHE A 170 20.61 -12.74 -7.01
N VAL A 171 20.40 -11.46 -6.66
CA VAL A 171 21.04 -10.32 -7.32
C VAL A 171 22.57 -10.36 -7.14
N TYR A 172 23.06 -10.73 -5.95
CA TYR A 172 24.49 -10.88 -5.70
C TYR A 172 25.12 -12.02 -6.52
N MET A 173 24.45 -13.17 -6.62
CA MET A 173 25.00 -14.31 -7.37
C MET A 173 24.95 -14.12 -8.88
N VAL A 174 23.85 -13.57 -9.42
CA VAL A 174 23.72 -13.29 -10.86
C VAL A 174 24.64 -12.14 -11.28
N GLY A 175 24.83 -11.15 -10.41
CA GLY A 175 25.66 -9.98 -10.69
C GLY A 175 27.17 -10.22 -10.51
N PHE A 176 27.60 -10.95 -9.47
CA PHE A 176 29.01 -10.96 -9.03
C PHE A 176 29.78 -12.24 -9.39
N TRP A 177 29.11 -13.38 -9.55
CA TRP A 177 29.78 -14.65 -9.81
C TRP A 177 30.26 -14.82 -11.27
N PRO A 178 29.48 -14.41 -12.30
CA PRO A 178 29.95 -14.44 -13.68
C PRO A 178 31.18 -13.54 -13.90
N ILE A 179 31.31 -12.48 -13.09
CA ILE A 179 32.39 -11.48 -13.16
C ILE A 179 33.76 -12.08 -12.88
N VAL A 180 33.89 -12.82 -11.78
CA VAL A 180 35.19 -13.36 -11.32
C VAL A 180 35.65 -14.51 -12.22
N VAL A 181 34.72 -15.37 -12.63
CA VAL A 181 35.01 -16.54 -13.45
C VAL A 181 35.38 -16.12 -14.88
N PHE A 182 34.66 -15.16 -15.47
CA PHE A 182 34.90 -14.72 -16.84
C PHE A 182 36.18 -13.88 -16.99
N GLY A 183 36.48 -13.02 -16.01
CA GLY A 183 37.73 -12.25 -15.98
C GLY A 183 38.96 -13.15 -15.87
N ALA A 184 38.92 -14.15 -14.97
CA ALA A 184 40.00 -15.12 -14.82
C ALA A 184 40.20 -15.98 -16.08
N LEU A 185 39.11 -16.36 -16.76
CA LEU A 185 39.16 -17.15 -17.99
C LEU A 185 39.82 -16.37 -19.15
N LEU A 186 39.46 -15.10 -19.36
CA LEU A 186 40.05 -14.28 -20.43
C LEU A 186 41.56 -14.06 -20.25
N VAL A 187 42.01 -13.86 -19.01
CA VAL A 187 43.45 -13.77 -18.67
C VAL A 187 44.16 -15.09 -18.97
N SER A 188 43.56 -16.22 -18.57
CA SER A 188 44.15 -17.54 -18.80
C SER A 188 44.23 -17.94 -20.29
N LEU A 189 43.38 -17.33 -21.14
CA LEU A 189 43.36 -17.57 -22.59
C LEU A 189 44.22 -16.57 -23.39
N GLY A 190 44.92 -15.64 -22.73
CA GLY A 190 45.83 -14.69 -23.39
C GLY A 190 45.12 -13.66 -24.28
N ILE A 191 43.84 -13.39 -24.03
CA ILE A 191 43.03 -12.48 -24.86
C ILE A 191 43.39 -11.02 -24.54
N ASP A 192 43.64 -10.24 -25.60
CA ASP A 192 44.26 -8.91 -25.60
C ASP A 192 43.53 -7.86 -24.72
N SER A 193 44.33 -6.94 -24.18
CA SER A 193 44.01 -5.80 -23.31
C SER A 193 42.88 -4.88 -23.80
N SER A 194 42.59 -4.88 -25.11
CA SER A 194 41.48 -4.15 -25.72
C SER A 194 40.09 -4.70 -25.35
N LEU A 195 39.97 -6.02 -25.14
CA LEU A 195 38.75 -6.64 -24.60
C LEU A 195 38.58 -6.37 -23.09
N HIS A 196 39.70 -6.22 -22.37
CA HIS A 196 39.70 -5.87 -20.94
C HIS A 196 38.96 -4.55 -20.67
N SER A 197 39.12 -3.56 -21.55
CA SER A 197 38.43 -2.26 -21.51
C SER A 197 36.92 -2.39 -21.66
N ILE A 198 36.47 -3.30 -22.55
CA ILE A 198 35.04 -3.57 -22.80
C ILE A 198 34.42 -4.27 -21.59
N VAL A 199 35.14 -5.23 -21.01
CA VAL A 199 34.75 -5.94 -19.78
C VAL A 199 34.68 -4.97 -18.60
N LEU A 200 35.70 -4.14 -18.36
CA LEU A 200 35.69 -3.10 -17.33
C LEU A 200 34.56 -2.07 -17.53
N GLY A 201 34.27 -1.69 -18.78
CA GLY A 201 33.16 -0.80 -19.12
C GLY A 201 31.78 -1.42 -18.82
N THR A 202 31.60 -2.71 -19.12
CA THR A 202 30.37 -3.44 -18.75
C THR A 202 30.27 -3.62 -17.23
N MET A 203 31.39 -3.83 -16.53
CA MET A 203 31.47 -3.93 -15.07
C MET A 203 31.07 -2.63 -14.37
N ALA A 204 31.55 -1.49 -14.86
CA ALA A 204 31.19 -0.17 -14.34
C ALA A 204 29.70 0.13 -14.55
N CYS A 205 29.15 -0.24 -15.71
CA CYS A 205 27.72 -0.12 -15.99
C CYS A 205 26.87 -1.01 -15.07
N LEU A 206 27.26 -2.27 -14.85
CA LEU A 206 26.55 -3.18 -13.95
C LEU A 206 26.58 -2.66 -12.51
N ASN A 207 27.73 -2.17 -12.04
CA ASN A 207 27.86 -1.58 -10.70
C ASN A 207 27.05 -0.29 -10.55
N LEU A 208 26.95 0.55 -11.58
CA LEU A 208 26.09 1.75 -11.56
C LEU A 208 24.60 1.39 -11.57
N VAL A 209 24.18 0.35 -12.30
CA VAL A 209 22.81 -0.17 -12.27
C VAL A 209 22.50 -0.80 -10.91
N LEU A 210 23.43 -1.57 -10.35
CA LEU A 210 23.28 -2.17 -9.01
C LEU A 210 23.25 -1.10 -7.93
N LEU A 211 24.10 -0.07 -8.01
CA LEU A 211 24.10 1.07 -7.09
C LEU A 211 22.84 1.90 -7.23
N SER A 212 22.31 2.08 -8.45
CA SER A 212 21.02 2.76 -8.67
C SER A 212 19.86 1.96 -8.09
N PHE A 213 19.89 0.63 -8.23
CA PHE A 213 18.90 -0.28 -7.63
C PHE A 213 19.02 -0.34 -6.09
N LEU A 214 20.24 -0.36 -5.57
CA LEU A 214 20.52 -0.28 -4.13
C LEU A 214 20.11 1.08 -3.57
N LEU A 215 20.40 2.20 -4.24
CA LEU A 215 19.95 3.54 -3.81
C LEU A 215 18.43 3.71 -3.94
N TYR A 216 17.80 3.09 -4.96
CA TYR A 216 16.34 3.02 -5.10
C TYR A 216 15.70 2.25 -3.94
N THR A 217 16.29 1.12 -3.53
CA THR A 217 15.83 0.34 -2.37
C THR A 217 16.27 0.97 -1.02
N ARG A 218 17.32 1.79 -0.99
CA ARG A 218 17.80 2.51 0.21
C ARG A 218 16.98 3.74 0.55
N LYS A 219 16.12 4.24 -0.36
CA LYS A 219 15.12 5.28 -0.04
C LYS A 219 13.89 4.66 0.64
N ASN A 220 14.13 3.81 1.64
CA ASN A 220 13.13 3.10 2.44
C ASN A 220 12.62 3.94 3.64
N HIS A 221 12.54 5.27 3.50
CA HIS A 221 11.81 6.12 4.46
C HIS A 221 10.28 5.95 4.34
N LEU A 222 9.80 5.20 3.33
CA LEU A 222 8.43 4.66 3.29
C LEU A 222 8.20 3.55 4.34
N GLY A 223 9.26 3.18 5.06
CA GLY A 223 9.38 2.18 6.12
C GLY A 223 8.68 2.51 7.45
N GLU A 224 8.30 3.75 7.70
CA GLU A 224 7.78 4.15 9.02
C GLU A 224 6.30 4.55 8.99
N HIS A 225 5.76 4.66 7.78
CA HIS A 225 4.42 5.17 7.54
C HIS A 225 3.37 4.09 7.68
N ALA A 226 2.32 4.39 8.44
CA ALA A 226 1.23 3.46 8.66
C ALA A 226 0.54 3.09 7.34
N VAL A 227 0.15 1.81 7.20
CA VAL A 227 -0.55 1.29 6.03
C VAL A 227 -1.76 0.49 6.48
N ILE A 228 -2.88 0.77 5.85
CA ILE A 228 -4.15 0.09 6.08
C ILE A 228 -4.67 -0.51 4.77
N ILE A 229 -5.48 -1.56 4.88
CA ILE A 229 -6.22 -2.14 3.77
C ILE A 229 -7.71 -1.93 4.02
N VAL A 230 -8.40 -1.33 3.06
CA VAL A 230 -9.86 -1.15 3.11
C VAL A 230 -10.54 -2.51 2.98
N THR A 231 -11.39 -2.85 3.95
CA THR A 231 -12.04 -4.18 4.05
C THR A 231 -13.53 -4.15 3.74
N GLY A 232 -14.20 -3.01 3.91
CA GLY A 232 -15.64 -2.91 3.62
C GLY A 232 -16.27 -1.61 4.06
N LEU A 233 -17.58 -1.50 3.84
CA LEU A 233 -18.41 -0.36 4.22
C LEU A 233 -18.76 -0.42 5.71
N ARG A 234 -18.79 0.76 6.36
CA ARG A 234 -19.39 0.90 7.68
C ARG A 234 -20.91 0.77 7.59
N HIS A 235 -21.48 0.11 8.59
CA HIS A 235 -22.93 -0.03 8.72
C HIS A 235 -23.48 1.06 9.65
N PRO A 236 -24.41 1.92 9.19
CA PRO A 236 -25.07 2.89 10.06
C PRO A 236 -26.01 2.17 11.02
N CYS A 237 -25.64 2.13 12.30
CA CYS A 237 -26.38 1.45 13.36
C CYS A 237 -27.28 2.40 14.16
N LYS A 238 -28.06 1.85 15.10
CA LYS A 238 -28.94 2.62 16.00
C LYS A 238 -28.23 3.73 16.80
N LYS A 239 -26.90 3.66 16.98
CA LYS A 239 -26.15 4.73 17.63
C LYS A 239 -26.14 6.02 16.80
N VAL A 240 -26.14 5.92 15.46
CA VAL A 240 -26.24 7.08 14.55
C VAL A 240 -27.58 7.78 14.74
N GLU A 241 -28.66 7.01 14.81
CA GLU A 241 -30.02 7.54 15.04
C GLU A 241 -30.14 8.25 16.39
N LYS A 242 -29.53 7.70 17.44
CA LYS A 242 -29.47 8.34 18.76
C LYS A 242 -28.62 9.61 18.77
N PHE A 243 -27.57 9.67 17.95
CA PHE A 243 -26.74 10.86 17.82
C PHE A 243 -27.49 12.00 17.13
N ARG A 244 -28.22 11.68 16.06
CA ARG A 244 -29.10 12.63 15.37
C ARG A 244 -30.28 11.89 14.74
N PRO A 245 -31.53 12.20 15.15
CA PRO A 245 -32.72 11.60 14.57
C PRO A 245 -32.77 11.75 13.04
N GLY A 246 -33.20 10.70 12.34
CA GLY A 246 -33.30 10.63 10.88
C GLY A 246 -31.96 10.45 10.16
N LEU A 247 -30.82 10.64 10.82
CA LEU A 247 -29.51 10.53 10.17
C LEU A 247 -29.21 9.09 9.72
N GLN A 248 -29.72 8.08 10.43
CA GLN A 248 -29.50 6.69 10.04
C GLN A 248 -30.08 6.40 8.65
N GLU A 249 -31.27 6.93 8.34
CA GLU A 249 -31.90 6.74 7.04
C GLU A 249 -31.16 7.49 5.94
N LYS A 250 -30.68 8.71 6.24
CA LYS A 250 -29.91 9.53 5.31
C LYS A 250 -28.53 8.95 4.98
N CYS A 251 -27.95 8.16 5.89
CA CYS A 251 -26.75 7.35 5.60
C CYS A 251 -27.01 6.20 4.61
N VAL A 252 -28.25 5.99 4.14
CA VAL A 252 -28.65 4.87 3.29
C VAL A 252 -29.42 5.39 2.08
N ALA A 253 -28.79 5.37 0.91
CA ALA A 253 -29.53 5.64 -0.34
C ALA A 253 -30.30 4.38 -0.74
N ARG A 254 -31.62 4.52 -0.96
CA ARG A 254 -32.49 3.44 -1.42
C ARG A 254 -33.08 3.74 -2.79
N GLY A 255 -33.44 2.71 -3.53
CA GLY A 255 -34.09 2.87 -4.83
C GLY A 255 -34.49 1.54 -5.48
N GLY A 256 -35.12 1.65 -6.65
CA GLY A 256 -35.73 0.52 -7.38
C GLY A 256 -37.12 0.12 -6.84
N GLU A 257 -37.79 -0.78 -7.56
CA GLU A 257 -39.19 -1.19 -7.29
C GLU A 257 -39.44 -1.71 -5.86
N LYS A 258 -38.40 -2.19 -5.17
CA LYS A 258 -38.49 -2.76 -3.82
C LYS A 258 -37.83 -1.91 -2.73
N ASN A 259 -37.51 -0.64 -3.01
CA ASN A 259 -36.85 0.27 -2.08
C ASN A 259 -35.55 -0.32 -1.48
N MET A 260 -34.76 -0.99 -2.31
CA MET A 260 -33.55 -1.70 -1.87
C MET A 260 -32.44 -0.70 -1.52
N ILE A 261 -31.57 -1.07 -0.59
CA ILE A 261 -30.40 -0.25 -0.23
C ILE A 261 -29.38 -0.30 -1.35
N LEU A 262 -29.19 0.82 -2.05
CA LEU A 262 -28.26 0.98 -3.15
C LEU A 262 -26.87 1.43 -2.68
N LYS A 263 -26.80 2.34 -1.70
CA LYS A 263 -25.52 2.85 -1.18
C LYS A 263 -25.57 3.07 0.33
N ARG A 264 -24.41 2.96 0.99
CA ARG A 264 -24.22 3.31 2.41
C ARG A 264 -23.17 4.40 2.52
N LYS A 265 -23.53 5.50 3.18
CA LYS A 265 -22.73 6.71 3.36
C LYS A 265 -22.28 6.86 4.82
N ALA A 266 -21.66 5.82 5.38
CA ALA A 266 -21.21 5.83 6.78
C ALA A 266 -19.68 5.70 6.92
N GLY A 267 -18.96 5.75 5.80
CA GLY A 267 -17.51 5.54 5.72
C GLY A 267 -17.12 4.09 5.43
N VAL A 268 -15.82 3.83 5.56
CA VAL A 268 -15.21 2.52 5.33
C VAL A 268 -14.50 2.01 6.59
N MET A 269 -14.32 0.69 6.64
CA MET A 269 -13.52 0.00 7.64
C MET A 269 -12.24 -0.50 6.99
N ALA A 270 -11.19 -0.61 7.80
CA ALA A 270 -9.91 -1.11 7.34
C ALA A 270 -9.20 -1.91 8.43
N VAL A 271 -8.25 -2.72 7.98
CA VAL A 271 -7.29 -3.44 8.83
C VAL A 271 -5.91 -2.84 8.67
N ILE A 272 -5.14 -2.82 9.76
CA ILE A 272 -3.81 -2.23 9.80
C ILE A 272 -2.80 -3.30 9.41
N THR A 273 -2.20 -3.16 8.23
CA THR A 273 -1.15 -4.08 7.74
C THR A 273 0.24 -3.66 8.19
N ARG A 274 0.43 -2.36 8.45
CA ARG A 274 1.62 -1.80 9.05
C ARG A 274 1.23 -0.71 10.06
N GLY A 275 1.70 -0.85 11.28
CA GLY A 275 1.50 0.16 12.31
C GLY A 275 2.29 1.44 12.05
N GLY A 276 2.00 2.48 12.83
CA GLY A 276 2.65 3.78 12.76
C GLY A 276 1.72 4.90 13.21
N THR A 277 2.27 6.11 13.33
CA THR A 277 1.50 7.29 13.74
C THR A 277 0.79 7.93 12.55
N VAL A 278 -0.47 8.31 12.75
CA VAL A 278 -1.25 9.14 11.82
C VAL A 278 -1.60 10.46 12.49
N LYS A 279 -1.41 11.56 11.77
CA LYS A 279 -1.66 12.93 12.22
C LYS A 279 -2.51 13.68 11.19
N PRO A 280 -3.20 14.76 11.59
CA PRO A 280 -3.73 15.72 10.62
C PRO A 280 -2.65 16.17 9.63
N ASP A 281 -3.07 16.59 8.45
CA ASP A 281 -2.23 17.05 7.33
C ASP A 281 -1.34 16.00 6.66
N MET A 282 -1.29 14.75 7.14
CA MET A 282 -0.58 13.69 6.41
C MET A 282 -1.24 13.44 5.05
N THR A 283 -0.42 13.27 4.02
CA THR A 283 -0.89 12.90 2.68
C THR A 283 -1.29 11.44 2.68
N ILE A 284 -2.38 11.13 1.98
CA ILE A 284 -2.80 9.75 1.75
C ILE A 284 -2.31 9.34 0.36
N ILE A 285 -1.64 8.20 0.27
CA ILE A 285 -1.31 7.56 -1.00
C ILE A 285 -2.23 6.35 -1.15
N VAL A 286 -2.97 6.30 -2.25
CA VAL A 286 -3.85 5.19 -2.62
C VAL A 286 -3.07 4.26 -3.52
N GLU A 287 -2.96 2.99 -3.11
CA GLU A 287 -2.46 1.91 -3.93
C GLU A 287 -3.66 1.03 -4.31
N PRO A 288 -4.20 1.17 -5.53
CA PRO A 288 -5.41 0.46 -5.94
C PRO A 288 -5.15 -1.04 -6.11
N THR A 289 -6.22 -1.82 -6.11
CA THR A 289 -6.17 -3.24 -6.50
C THR A 289 -6.15 -3.37 -8.03
N PHE A 290 -5.60 -4.48 -8.54
CA PHE A 290 -5.56 -4.74 -9.98
C PHE A 290 -6.97 -4.91 -10.58
N TRP A 291 -7.89 -5.52 -9.82
CA TRP A 291 -9.30 -5.68 -10.19
C TRP A 291 -10.20 -4.94 -9.20
N PHE A 292 -11.30 -4.38 -9.68
CA PHE A 292 -12.31 -3.78 -8.82
C PHE A 292 -13.14 -4.86 -8.13
N LYS A 293 -13.26 -4.74 -6.81
CA LYS A 293 -14.15 -5.55 -5.97
C LYS A 293 -14.97 -4.61 -5.11
N GLU A 294 -16.29 -4.71 -5.20
CA GLU A 294 -17.18 -3.90 -4.36
C GLU A 294 -16.90 -4.10 -2.87
N LEU A 295 -17.06 -3.03 -2.10
CA LEU A 295 -16.88 -3.07 -0.66
C LEU A 295 -18.05 -3.81 0.00
N PRO A 296 -17.81 -4.96 0.67
CA PRO A 296 -18.87 -5.66 1.37
C PRO A 296 -19.34 -4.83 2.56
N VAL A 297 -20.62 -4.99 2.93
CA VAL A 297 -21.14 -4.40 4.17
C VAL A 297 -20.70 -5.27 5.33
N LEU A 298 -19.86 -4.73 6.20
CA LEU A 298 -19.51 -5.42 7.43
C LEU A 298 -20.66 -5.22 8.42
N ARG A 299 -21.51 -6.25 8.60
CA ARG A 299 -22.59 -6.28 9.60
C ARG A 299 -22.08 -6.73 10.97
#